data_AF-A0AB40AYF4-F1
#
_entry.id   AF-A0AB40AYF4-F1
#
_cell.length_a   1.000
_cell.length_b   1.000
_cell.length_c   1.000
_cell.angle_alpha   90.00
_cell.angle_beta   90.00
_cell.angle_gamma   90.00
#
_symmetry.space_group_name_H-M   'P 1'
#
loop_
_entity.id
_entity.type
_entity.pdbx_description
1 polymer ?
#
loop_
_entity_poly.entity_id
_entity_poly.type
_entity_poly.pdbx_seq_one_letter_code
_entity_poly.pdbx_strand_id
1 'polypeptide(L)'
;MSTELATIFPRKQQGKRFDKLLKKCGFQKFDWLEYSMEKDAAYCFYCYLFKQPRGDKLGIDAFTKTGFSNWKKEMEVFTEHIGGVNSNHNNARRHCEDFKNQRQSVSHIFSSHSREMEVAYRARVTAVLRVVRFLLLQGLAFVDMMNLQVLLTGATF
;
A
#
# COMPACT_ATOMS: atom_id res chain seq x y z
N MET A 1 -29.30 -0.39 -23.01
CA MET A 1 -28.09 -1.24 -23.06
C MET A 1 -27.15 -0.70 -21.99
N SER A 2 -26.95 -1.30 -20.83
CA SER A 2 -26.87 -2.74 -20.58
C SER A 2 -27.44 -3.07 -19.20
N THR A 3 -28.67 -3.53 -19.22
CA THR A 3 -29.34 -4.32 -18.18
C THR A 3 -28.79 -5.76 -18.09
N GLU A 4 -27.53 -5.98 -18.52
CA GLU A 4 -26.92 -7.31 -18.77
C GLU A 4 -25.83 -7.68 -17.77
N LEU A 5 -25.98 -7.32 -16.50
CA LEU A 5 -25.24 -7.99 -15.41
C LEU A 5 -26.16 -8.70 -14.41
N ALA A 6 -27.47 -8.75 -14.68
CA ALA A 6 -28.45 -9.31 -13.76
C ALA A 6 -28.77 -10.81 -13.98
N THR A 7 -28.12 -11.49 -14.95
CA THR A 7 -28.60 -12.80 -15.45
C THR A 7 -27.68 -14.01 -15.25
N ILE A 8 -26.51 -13.91 -14.64
CA ILE A 8 -25.58 -15.07 -14.63
C ILE A 8 -25.81 -16.05 -13.46
N PHE A 9 -26.51 -15.69 -12.38
CA PHE A 9 -26.65 -16.63 -11.25
C PHE A 9 -28.06 -16.72 -10.64
N PRO A 10 -28.61 -17.94 -10.49
CA PRO A 10 -29.95 -18.14 -9.93
C PRO A 10 -29.98 -17.70 -8.47
N ARG A 11 -30.82 -16.71 -8.14
CA ARG A 11 -31.03 -16.23 -6.76
C ARG A 11 -31.68 -17.33 -5.91
N LYS A 12 -30.88 -18.06 -5.12
CA LYS A 12 -31.39 -18.91 -4.04
C LYS A 12 -31.83 -18.06 -2.84
N GLN A 13 -32.70 -18.61 -1.99
CA GLN A 13 -33.34 -17.92 -0.85
C GLN A 13 -32.35 -17.20 0.11
N GLN A 14 -31.07 -17.57 0.11
CA GLN A 14 -30.05 -17.01 1.01
C GLN A 14 -29.37 -15.74 0.46
N GLY A 15 -29.28 -15.55 -0.86
CA GLY A 15 -28.90 -14.25 -1.44
C GLY A 15 -29.89 -13.14 -1.04
N LYS A 16 -31.18 -13.49 -0.91
CA LYS A 16 -32.20 -12.58 -0.35
C LYS A 16 -31.93 -12.23 1.12
N ARG A 17 -31.29 -13.12 1.90
CA ARG A 17 -30.93 -12.84 3.31
C ARG A 17 -29.75 -11.89 3.40
N PHE A 18 -28.71 -12.10 2.61
CA PHE A 18 -27.58 -11.17 2.54
C PHE A 18 -28.05 -9.78 2.08
N ASP A 19 -28.89 -9.72 1.03
CA ASP A 19 -29.54 -8.48 0.58
C ASP A 19 -30.38 -7.84 1.69
N LYS A 20 -31.12 -8.64 2.46
CA LYS A 20 -31.92 -8.15 3.59
C LYS A 20 -31.03 -7.62 4.73
N LEU A 21 -29.88 -8.24 4.97
CA LEU A 21 -28.91 -7.85 5.99
C LEU A 21 -28.26 -6.51 5.63
N LEU A 22 -27.78 -6.37 4.39
CA LEU A 22 -27.26 -5.10 3.87
C LEU A 22 -28.31 -3.99 3.91
N LYS A 23 -29.57 -4.29 3.56
CA LYS A 23 -30.68 -3.33 3.67
C LYS A 23 -31.02 -2.96 5.11
N LYS A 24 -30.97 -3.92 6.05
CA LYS A 24 -31.32 -3.70 7.46
C LYS A 24 -30.26 -2.88 8.20
N CYS A 25 -28.99 -3.10 7.90
CA CYS A 25 -27.87 -2.57 8.68
C CYS A 25 -27.06 -1.48 7.96
N GLY A 26 -27.36 -1.24 6.69
CA GLY A 26 -26.67 -0.27 5.84
C GLY A 26 -25.34 -0.81 5.30
N PHE A 27 -25.05 -0.53 4.03
CA PHE A 27 -23.79 -0.94 3.37
C PHE A 27 -22.54 -0.43 4.10
N GLN A 28 -22.60 0.76 4.70
CA GLN A 28 -21.46 1.35 5.43
C GLN A 28 -21.03 0.54 6.65
N LYS A 29 -21.94 -0.23 7.28
CA LYS A 29 -21.63 -1.00 8.49
C LYS A 29 -20.80 -2.26 8.18
N PHE A 30 -20.86 -2.74 6.95
CA PHE A 30 -20.24 -3.99 6.51
C PHE A 30 -19.45 -3.80 5.20
N ASP A 31 -18.72 -2.69 5.10
CA ASP A 31 -17.84 -2.36 3.96
C ASP A 31 -16.76 -3.43 3.70
N TRP A 32 -16.49 -4.27 4.70
CA TRP A 32 -15.51 -5.35 4.67
C TRP A 32 -16.07 -6.72 4.26
N LEU A 33 -17.40 -6.87 4.16
CA LEU A 33 -18.07 -8.16 4.02
C LEU A 33 -18.33 -8.48 2.54
N GLU A 34 -17.69 -9.52 2.03
CA GLU A 34 -17.87 -10.02 0.66
C GLU A 34 -18.64 -11.34 0.68
N TYR A 35 -19.57 -11.55 -0.24
CA TYR A 35 -20.37 -12.77 -0.31
C TYR A 35 -20.07 -13.54 -1.60
N SER A 36 -19.73 -14.83 -1.45
CA SER A 36 -19.59 -15.76 -2.57
C SER A 36 -20.89 -16.53 -2.78
N MET A 37 -21.50 -16.36 -3.94
CA MET A 37 -22.71 -17.13 -4.32
C MET A 37 -22.42 -18.61 -4.52
N GLU A 38 -21.23 -18.95 -5.03
CA GLU A 38 -20.82 -20.33 -5.29
C GLU A 38 -20.69 -21.12 -3.97
N LYS A 39 -20.10 -20.49 -2.96
CA LYS A 39 -19.86 -21.11 -1.65
C LYS A 39 -20.98 -20.85 -0.63
N ASP A 40 -21.98 -20.05 -0.99
CA ASP A 40 -23.05 -19.58 -0.10
C ASP A 40 -22.50 -19.08 1.26
N ALA A 41 -21.44 -18.27 1.20
CA ALA A 41 -20.69 -17.88 2.38
C ALA A 41 -20.10 -16.47 2.27
N ALA A 42 -19.99 -15.82 3.41
CA ALA A 42 -19.40 -14.50 3.57
C ALA A 42 -17.92 -14.57 3.99
N TYR A 43 -17.15 -13.62 3.50
CA TYR A 43 -15.73 -13.45 3.71
C TYR A 43 -15.46 -12.03 4.19
N CYS A 44 -14.33 -11.83 4.86
CA CYS A 44 -13.83 -10.51 5.20
C CYS A 44 -12.70 -10.15 4.25
N PHE A 45 -12.93 -9.15 3.39
CA PHE A 45 -11.96 -8.63 2.43
C PHE A 45 -10.62 -8.29 3.11
N TYR A 46 -10.67 -7.50 4.19
CA TYR A 46 -9.47 -7.09 4.93
C TYR A 46 -8.72 -8.30 5.50
N CYS A 47 -9.43 -9.20 6.19
CA CYS A 47 -8.78 -10.34 6.86
C CYS A 47 -8.26 -11.38 5.87
N TYR A 48 -8.87 -11.53 4.68
CA TYR A 48 -8.40 -12.47 3.68
C TYR A 48 -7.08 -12.00 3.05
N LEU A 49 -6.95 -10.70 2.73
CA LEU A 49 -5.75 -10.16 2.07
C LEU A 49 -4.62 -9.76 3.04
N PHE A 50 -4.97 -9.20 4.20
CA PHE A 50 -4.01 -8.60 5.13
C PHE A 50 -3.90 -9.38 6.44
N LYS A 51 -4.11 -10.70 6.39
CA LYS A 51 -3.99 -11.58 7.57
C LYS A 51 -2.54 -11.52 8.09
N GLN A 52 -2.37 -11.08 9.34
CA GLN A 52 -1.07 -11.17 9.98
C GLN A 52 -0.76 -12.62 10.39
N PRO A 53 0.45 -13.14 10.10
CA PRO A 53 0.89 -14.41 10.64
C PRO A 53 1.05 -14.29 12.15
N ARG A 54 0.30 -15.10 12.90
CA ARG A 54 0.45 -15.26 14.34
C ARG A 54 0.63 -16.74 14.64
N GLY A 55 1.50 -17.06 15.59
CA GLY A 55 1.73 -18.43 16.04
C GLY A 55 0.43 -19.12 16.43
N ASP A 56 0.14 -20.22 15.74
CA ASP A 56 -0.72 -21.37 16.04
C ASP A 56 -1.98 -21.17 16.91
N LYS A 57 -2.64 -20.01 16.85
CA LYS A 57 -4.01 -19.87 17.33
C LYS A 57 -4.96 -20.30 16.22
N LEU A 58 -5.15 -21.62 16.18
CA LEU A 58 -6.22 -22.33 15.53
C LEU A 58 -7.58 -21.79 16.04
N GLY A 59 -8.40 -21.28 15.12
CA GLY A 59 -9.74 -20.74 15.41
C GLY A 59 -9.81 -19.24 15.12
N ILE A 60 -10.51 -18.74 14.11
CA ILE A 60 -11.56 -19.28 13.26
C ILE A 60 -11.29 -18.71 11.86
N ASP A 61 -10.87 -19.55 10.91
CA ASP A 61 -10.64 -19.19 9.50
C ASP A 61 -11.98 -19.04 8.71
N ALA A 62 -13.10 -18.83 9.41
CA ALA A 62 -14.42 -18.74 8.81
C ALA A 62 -14.53 -17.57 7.84
N PHE A 63 -14.01 -16.39 8.17
CA PHE A 63 -14.09 -15.23 7.28
C PHE A 63 -12.98 -15.17 6.23
N THR A 64 -12.07 -16.14 6.18
CA THR A 64 -10.88 -16.10 5.32
C THR A 64 -10.79 -17.31 4.38
N LYS A 65 -10.89 -18.54 4.91
CA LYS A 65 -10.72 -19.77 4.10
C LYS A 65 -12.05 -20.45 3.80
N THR A 66 -12.82 -20.78 4.83
CA THR A 66 -14.03 -21.62 4.64
C THR A 66 -15.22 -20.79 4.20
N GLY A 67 -15.31 -19.53 4.63
CA GLY A 67 -16.50 -18.70 4.49
C GLY A 67 -17.43 -18.87 5.69
N PHE A 68 -18.13 -17.79 6.05
CA PHE A 68 -19.15 -17.76 7.08
C PHE A 68 -20.54 -17.95 6.45
N SER A 69 -21.25 -19.00 6.85
CA SER A 69 -22.58 -19.34 6.32
C SER A 69 -23.67 -19.50 7.40
N ASN A 70 -23.34 -19.24 8.68
CA ASN A 70 -24.29 -19.39 9.77
C ASN A 70 -25.08 -18.10 10.06
N TRP A 71 -26.18 -17.91 9.34
CA TRP A 71 -27.00 -16.68 9.39
C TRP A 71 -27.99 -16.58 10.56
N LYS A 72 -27.89 -17.40 11.61
CA LYS A 72 -28.85 -17.35 12.75
C LYS A 72 -28.53 -16.24 13.76
N LYS A 73 -27.25 -15.90 13.90
CA LYS A 73 -26.71 -14.93 14.87
C LYS A 73 -25.65 -14.04 14.20
N GLU A 74 -25.90 -13.69 12.94
CA GLU A 74 -24.98 -12.98 12.07
C GLU A 74 -24.48 -11.68 12.68
N MET A 75 -25.36 -10.89 13.31
CA MET A 75 -24.98 -9.62 13.92
C MET A 75 -24.07 -9.78 15.14
N GLU A 76 -24.28 -10.81 15.95
CA GLU A 76 -23.46 -11.14 17.13
C GLU A 76 -22.06 -11.53 16.66
N VAL A 77 -21.98 -12.46 15.69
CA VAL A 77 -20.72 -12.94 15.12
C VAL A 77 -19.97 -11.83 14.38
N PHE A 78 -20.65 -10.96 13.64
CA PHE A 78 -20.01 -9.84 12.95
C PHE A 78 -19.43 -8.83 13.93
N THR A 79 -20.14 -8.55 15.02
CA THR A 79 -19.65 -7.64 16.06
C THR A 79 -18.44 -8.24 16.77
N GLU A 80 -18.47 -9.54 17.07
CA GLU A 80 -17.34 -10.26 17.65
C GLU A 80 -16.13 -10.31 16.69
N HIS A 81 -16.38 -10.52 15.39
CA HIS A 81 -15.36 -10.52 14.35
C HIS A 81 -14.65 -9.16 14.24
N ILE A 82 -15.42 -8.06 14.20
CA ILE A 82 -14.86 -6.71 14.19
C ILE A 82 -14.08 -6.48 15.49
N GLY A 83 -14.62 -6.88 16.63
CA GLY A 83 -13.97 -6.82 17.93
C GLY A 83 -13.54 -5.41 18.33
N GLY A 84 -12.57 -5.33 19.26
CA GLY A 84 -12.02 -4.07 19.75
C GLY A 84 -10.97 -3.45 18.83
N VAL A 85 -10.41 -2.30 19.25
CA VAL A 85 -9.46 -1.47 18.47
C VAL A 85 -8.23 -2.23 17.97
N ASN A 86 -7.80 -3.29 18.66
CA ASN A 86 -6.63 -4.12 18.32
C ASN A 86 -7.00 -5.52 17.84
N SER A 87 -8.26 -5.74 17.44
CA SER A 87 -8.70 -6.99 16.84
C SER A 87 -7.96 -7.31 15.55
N ASN A 88 -8.01 -8.57 15.14
CA ASN A 88 -7.43 -9.00 13.87
C ASN A 88 -8.04 -8.24 12.68
N HIS A 89 -9.35 -8.04 12.72
CA HIS A 89 -10.09 -7.27 11.74
C HIS A 89 -9.57 -5.83 11.62
N ASN A 90 -9.50 -5.10 12.74
CA ASN A 90 -9.08 -3.70 12.73
C ASN A 90 -7.61 -3.52 12.36
N ASN A 91 -6.74 -4.46 12.72
CA ASN A 91 -5.35 -4.46 12.26
C ASN A 91 -5.26 -4.71 10.75
N ALA A 92 -6.00 -5.70 10.22
CA ALA A 92 -6.05 -5.96 8.78
C ALA A 92 -6.64 -4.76 8.00
N ARG A 93 -7.66 -4.08 8.57
CA ARG A 93 -8.21 -2.84 8.02
C ARG A 93 -7.15 -1.74 7.95
N ARG A 94 -6.40 -1.50 9.03
CA ARG A 94 -5.29 -0.52 9.02
C ARG A 94 -4.26 -0.82 7.93
N HIS A 95 -3.84 -2.08 7.79
CA HIS A 95 -2.91 -2.47 6.74
C HIS A 95 -3.46 -2.23 5.33
N CYS A 96 -4.77 -2.44 5.12
CA CYS A 96 -5.41 -2.10 3.86
C CYS A 96 -5.38 -0.60 3.59
N GLU A 97 -5.64 0.24 4.60
CA GLU A 97 -5.57 1.69 4.46
C GLU A 97 -4.13 2.19 4.24
N ASP A 98 -3.15 1.60 4.93
CA ASP A 98 -1.73 1.88 4.71
C ASP A 98 -1.31 1.49 3.28
N PHE A 99 -1.79 0.34 2.79
CA PHE A 99 -1.52 -0.11 1.43
C PHE A 99 -2.13 0.83 0.37
N LYS A 100 -3.32 1.41 0.63
CA LYS A 100 -3.94 2.42 -0.26
C LYS A 100 -3.22 3.77 -0.22
N ASN A 101 -2.39 4.03 0.79
CA ASN A 101 -1.69 5.30 0.94
C ASN A 101 -0.62 5.45 -0.14
N GLN A 102 -0.97 6.11 -1.25
CA GLN A 102 -0.10 6.32 -2.41
C GLN A 102 1.24 7.00 -2.07
N ARG A 103 1.29 7.81 -0.99
CA ARG A 103 2.54 8.47 -0.53
C ARG A 103 3.58 7.47 -0.01
N GLN A 104 3.12 6.31 0.45
CA GLN A 104 3.97 5.20 0.89
C GLN A 104 4.19 4.16 -0.21
N SER A 105 3.67 4.38 -1.42
CA SER A 105 3.92 3.46 -2.54
C SER A 105 5.40 3.50 -2.96
N VAL A 106 5.91 2.34 -3.38
CA VAL A 106 7.30 2.20 -3.86
C VAL A 106 7.59 3.17 -5.01
N SER A 107 6.64 3.35 -5.92
CA SER A 107 6.77 4.29 -7.04
C SER A 107 6.92 5.74 -6.56
N HIS A 108 6.11 6.16 -5.58
CA HIS A 108 6.17 7.52 -5.06
C HIS A 108 7.51 7.78 -4.35
N ILE A 109 7.94 6.86 -3.47
CA ILE A 109 9.22 6.97 -2.76
C ILE A 109 10.40 7.01 -3.74
N PHE A 110 10.39 6.16 -4.77
CA PHE A 110 11.44 6.16 -5.78
C PHE A 110 11.48 7.48 -6.57
N SER A 111 10.31 7.99 -6.96
CA SER A 111 10.20 9.25 -7.70
C SER A 111 10.67 10.46 -6.87
N SER A 112 10.33 10.49 -5.57
CA SER A 112 10.80 11.56 -4.68
C SER A 112 12.31 11.50 -4.54
N HIS A 113 12.86 10.30 -4.27
CA HIS A 113 14.29 10.11 -4.13
C HIS A 113 15.07 10.50 -5.38
N SER A 114 14.59 10.11 -6.56
CA SER A 114 15.17 10.53 -7.84
C SER A 114 15.19 12.05 -7.99
N ARG A 115 14.09 12.72 -7.64
CA ARG A 115 14.00 14.19 -7.69
C ARG A 115 14.97 14.85 -6.72
N GLU A 116 15.08 14.34 -5.49
CA GLU A 116 16.03 14.84 -4.49
C GLU A 116 17.48 14.71 -4.97
N MET A 117 17.83 13.58 -5.59
CA MET A 117 19.15 13.38 -6.19
C MET A 117 19.43 14.36 -7.34
N GLU A 118 18.45 14.57 -8.23
CA GLU A 118 18.59 15.51 -9.35
C GLU A 118 18.81 16.95 -8.85
N VAL A 119 18.03 17.40 -7.87
CA VAL A 119 18.18 18.73 -7.26
C VAL A 119 19.56 18.89 -6.63
N ALA A 120 20.02 17.90 -5.86
CA ALA A 120 21.34 17.94 -5.24
C ALA A 120 22.48 17.95 -6.27
N TYR A 121 22.34 17.20 -7.36
CA TYR A 121 23.31 17.21 -8.46
C TYR A 121 23.37 18.59 -9.16
N ARG A 122 22.22 19.16 -9.53
CA ARG A 122 22.14 20.49 -10.13
C ARG A 122 22.73 21.57 -9.23
N ALA A 123 22.48 21.49 -7.92
CA ALA A 123 23.05 22.43 -6.95
C ALA A 123 24.58 22.37 -6.92
N ARG A 124 25.17 21.17 -6.90
CA ARG A 124 26.63 20.98 -6.93
C ARG A 124 27.25 21.52 -8.22
N VAL A 125 26.69 21.17 -9.37
CA VAL A 125 27.18 21.66 -10.67
C VAL A 125 27.11 23.19 -10.75
N THR A 126 26.00 23.77 -10.29
CA THR A 126 25.83 25.23 -10.25
C THR A 126 26.87 25.89 -9.33
N ALA A 127 27.17 25.30 -8.17
CA ALA A 127 28.18 25.80 -7.26
C ALA A 127 29.58 25.78 -7.90
N VAL A 128 29.97 24.68 -8.54
CA VAL A 128 31.25 24.57 -9.25
C VAL A 128 31.35 25.61 -10.37
N LEU A 129 30.30 25.75 -11.19
CA LEU A 129 30.28 26.76 -12.26
C LEU A 129 30.42 28.19 -11.72
N ARG A 130 29.81 28.48 -10.56
CA ARG A 130 29.98 29.79 -9.90
C ARG A 130 31.42 30.01 -9.43
N VAL A 131 32.06 29.00 -8.84
CA VAL A 131 33.47 29.08 -8.42
C VAL A 131 34.39 29.27 -9.61
N VAL A 132 34.24 28.47 -10.67
CA VAL A 132 35.04 28.60 -11.90
C VAL A 132 34.85 29.99 -12.51
N ARG A 133 33.61 30.46 -12.63
CA ARG A 133 33.32 31.80 -13.15
C ARG A 133 33.96 32.89 -12.27
N PHE A 134 33.90 32.76 -10.96
CA PHE A 134 34.53 33.71 -10.03
C PHE A 134 36.04 33.75 -10.22
N LEU A 135 36.71 32.59 -10.27
CA LEU A 135 38.17 32.49 -10.47
C LEU A 135 38.60 33.12 -11.81
N LEU A 136 37.86 32.84 -12.89
CA LEU A 136 38.10 33.44 -14.21
C LEU A 136 37.97 34.97 -14.18
N LEU A 137 36.97 35.51 -13.48
CA LEU A 137 36.74 36.96 -13.38
C LEU A 137 37.76 37.67 -12.49
N GLN A 138 38.33 37.00 -11.50
CA GLN A 138 39.38 37.58 -10.63
C GLN A 138 40.78 37.56 -11.28
N GLY A 139 40.91 37.05 -12.51
CA GLY A 139 42.22 36.95 -13.18
C GLY A 139 43.18 35.98 -12.50
N LEU A 140 42.70 35.11 -11.61
CA LEU A 140 43.48 34.04 -11.00
C LEU A 140 43.69 32.97 -12.07
N ALA A 141 44.82 33.06 -12.76
CA ALA A 141 45.20 32.14 -13.81
C ALA A 141 45.22 30.69 -13.29
N PHE A 142 44.59 29.80 -14.06
CA PHE A 142 44.61 28.35 -13.88
C PHE A 142 46.02 27.77 -14.15
N VAL A 143 47.01 28.04 -13.30
CA VAL A 143 48.38 27.51 -13.50
C VAL A 143 48.80 26.48 -12.45
N ASP A 144 48.12 26.36 -11.31
CA ASP A 144 48.57 25.46 -10.24
C ASP A 144 47.84 24.11 -10.17
N MET A 145 46.65 23.97 -10.76
CA MET A 145 45.89 22.70 -10.70
C MET A 145 46.16 21.71 -11.85
N MET A 146 47.13 22.01 -12.73
CA MET A 146 47.65 21.01 -13.69
C MET A 146 49.08 20.55 -13.36
N ASN A 147 49.76 21.18 -12.39
CA ASN A 147 51.13 20.81 -12.00
C ASN A 147 51.22 19.75 -10.90
N LEU A 148 50.13 19.44 -10.18
CA LEU A 148 50.16 18.35 -9.19
C LEU A 148 50.11 16.94 -9.82
N GLN A 149 49.59 16.80 -11.05
CA GLN A 149 49.59 15.51 -11.74
C GLN A 149 50.99 15.18 -12.29
N VAL A 150 51.75 16.19 -12.73
CA VAL A 150 53.11 16.01 -13.30
C VAL A 150 54.16 15.77 -12.21
N LEU A 151 54.02 16.37 -11.03
CA LEU A 151 54.92 16.13 -9.89
C LEU A 151 54.75 14.74 -9.25
N LEU A 152 53.57 14.11 -9.35
CA LEU A 152 53.33 12.77 -8.79
C LEU A 152 53.67 11.63 -9.77
N THR A 153 53.73 11.89 -11.08
CA THR A 153 54.12 10.89 -12.09
C THR A 153 55.58 11.00 -12.55
N GLY A 154 56.30 12.06 -12.16
CA GLY A 154 57.72 12.26 -12.50
C GLY A 154 58.73 11.69 -11.48
N ALA A 155 58.26 11.19 -10.34
CA ALA A 155 59.10 10.50 -9.36
C ALA A 155 58.93 8.97 -9.54
N THR A 156 59.36 8.46 -10.67
CA THR A 156 59.49 7.02 -10.92
C THR A 156 60.96 6.60 -10.87
N PHE A 157 61.20 5.37 -10.41
CA PHE A 157 62.42 4.57 -10.60
C PHE A 157 63.67 4.95 -9.80
#